data_AF-A0AAV2P9C8-F1
#
_entry.id   AF-A0AAV2P9C8-F1
#
_cell.length_a   1.000
_cell.length_b   1.000
_cell.length_c   1.000
_cell.angle_alpha   90.00
_cell.angle_beta   90.00
_cell.angle_gamma   90.00
#
_symmetry.space_group_name_H-M   'P 1'
#
loop_
_entity.id
_entity.type
_entity.pdbx_description
1 polymer ?
#
loop_
_entity_poly.entity_id
_entity_poly.type
_entity_poly.pdbx_seq_one_letter_code
_entity_poly.pdbx_strand_id
1 'polypeptide(L)'
;MSCNTCRTNFSFFTKDIGCPSCGFSSCSKCLKYKCNIPDVGTKKVCGRCYNKLNKMKRSSPEDALNEASMSDASLEPLAPIDITMKLDSLENPVRPPIVIYKHADHWDTLKMGLEPADQQIVDRLRKLKDEERKITVPTIDEIAQRLALLKDQDPQASGSNVINIHQVDTRTDQEKADDLIQEYMAEMKLPSTSELYKEIHTTLKSLQYDELVNRYSAMEIETPPNMEDEDENEDEDEDEDKDEDEYESRNECLICSQTADELDLYRCTGCKGDLYCSTCFESFHDNFEMGKHKAIRFVKQDEKDKLSSAKMNLIRKLLTSDSQKNTH
;
A
#
# COMPACT_ATOMS: atom_id res chain seq x y z
N MET A 1 5.21 -12.35 14.82
CA MET A 1 4.07 -11.80 15.58
C MET A 1 4.55 -11.32 16.96
N SER A 2 4.12 -10.14 17.42
CA SER A 2 4.58 -9.55 18.68
C SER A 2 3.42 -9.03 19.52
N CYS A 3 3.64 -8.83 20.81
CA CYS A 3 2.62 -8.37 21.74
C CYS A 3 2.12 -6.95 21.40
N ASN A 4 0.80 -6.79 21.27
CA ASN A 4 0.19 -5.50 20.93
C ASN A 4 0.29 -4.41 22.03
N THR A 5 0.86 -4.74 23.19
CA THR A 5 1.08 -3.77 24.29
C THR A 5 2.55 -3.43 24.47
N CYS A 6 3.45 -4.42 24.59
CA CYS A 6 4.87 -4.20 24.86
C CYS A 6 5.79 -4.47 23.66
N ARG A 7 5.24 -4.84 22.50
CA ARG A 7 5.96 -5.16 21.25
C ARG A 7 6.99 -6.28 21.36
N THR A 8 6.99 -7.05 22.45
CA THR A 8 7.86 -8.23 22.60
C THR A 8 7.44 -9.31 21.62
N ASN A 9 8.41 -9.86 20.88
CA ASN A 9 8.19 -10.97 19.97
C ASN A 9 7.75 -12.23 20.71
N PHE A 10 6.80 -12.97 20.14
CA PHE A 10 6.41 -14.27 20.66
C PHE A 10 7.46 -15.31 20.28
N SER A 11 7.75 -16.20 21.22
CA SER A 11 8.78 -17.25 21.12
C SER A 11 8.41 -18.38 22.07
N PHE A 12 9.21 -19.45 22.11
CA PHE A 12 9.02 -20.56 23.04
C PHE A 12 8.92 -20.12 24.52
N PHE A 13 9.63 -19.04 24.89
CA PHE A 13 9.59 -18.47 26.24
C PHE A 13 8.47 -17.45 26.45
N THR A 14 7.95 -16.86 25.37
CA THR A 14 6.90 -15.82 25.37
C THR A 14 5.70 -16.29 24.57
N LYS A 15 4.79 -16.99 25.26
CA LYS A 15 3.54 -17.48 24.65
C LYS A 15 2.67 -16.32 24.17
N ASP A 16 2.04 -16.52 23.02
CA ASP A 16 0.97 -15.66 22.52
C ASP A 16 -0.34 -16.02 23.22
N ILE A 17 -1.00 -15.01 23.79
CA ILE A 17 -2.29 -15.15 24.48
C ILE A 17 -3.21 -14.03 23.99
N GLY A 18 -4.32 -14.41 23.36
CA GLY A 18 -5.34 -13.47 22.92
C GLY A 18 -6.09 -12.82 24.09
N CYS A 19 -6.34 -11.52 24.02
CA CYS A 19 -7.22 -10.85 24.96
C CYS A 19 -8.70 -11.22 24.67
N PRO A 20 -9.46 -11.78 25.64
CA PRO A 20 -10.83 -12.22 25.41
C PRO A 20 -11.82 -11.07 25.15
N SER A 21 -11.43 -9.82 25.37
CA SER A 21 -12.28 -8.65 25.10
C SER A 21 -12.00 -7.96 23.75
N CYS A 22 -10.79 -8.09 23.18
CA CYS A 22 -10.43 -7.40 21.93
C CYS A 22 -9.72 -8.27 20.89
N GLY A 23 -9.50 -9.55 21.16
CA GLY A 23 -8.85 -10.51 20.26
C GLY A 23 -7.35 -10.33 20.05
N PHE A 24 -6.77 -9.19 20.42
CA PHE A 24 -5.34 -8.93 20.15
C PHE A 24 -4.39 -9.83 20.95
N SER A 25 -3.33 -10.26 20.26
CA SER A 25 -2.22 -11.03 20.80
C SER A 25 -1.45 -10.25 21.88
N SER A 26 -1.32 -10.87 23.05
CA SER A 26 -0.72 -10.28 24.24
C SER A 26 0.20 -11.28 24.93
N CYS A 27 1.34 -10.83 25.44
CA CYS A 27 2.15 -11.68 26.30
C CYS A 27 1.50 -11.83 27.68
N SER A 28 1.87 -12.88 28.42
CA SER A 28 1.37 -13.15 29.78
C SER A 28 1.57 -11.97 30.75
N LYS A 29 2.63 -11.17 30.56
CA LYS A 29 2.94 -9.99 31.37
C LYS A 29 1.95 -8.84 31.11
N CYS A 30 1.49 -8.68 29.86
CA CYS A 30 0.57 -7.63 29.47
C CYS A 30 -0.90 -8.00 29.71
N LEU A 31 -1.23 -9.30 29.71
CA LEU A 31 -2.55 -9.83 30.03
C LEU A 31 -2.74 -10.08 31.54
N LYS A 32 -2.63 -9.03 32.34
CA LYS A 32 -2.61 -9.13 33.82
C LYS A 32 -3.91 -8.74 34.52
N TYR A 33 -4.76 -7.95 33.88
CA TYR A 33 -5.90 -7.33 34.54
C TYR A 33 -7.11 -8.27 34.53
N LYS A 34 -7.68 -8.59 35.70
CA LYS A 34 -8.89 -9.40 35.78
C LYS A 34 -10.12 -8.51 35.66
N CYS A 35 -11.02 -8.81 34.72
CA CYS A 35 -12.33 -8.17 34.64
C CYS A 35 -13.41 -9.20 34.33
N ASN A 36 -14.64 -8.91 34.75
CA ASN A 36 -15.81 -9.64 34.33
C ASN A 36 -16.24 -9.10 32.96
N ILE A 37 -16.20 -9.95 31.94
CA ILE A 37 -16.66 -9.65 30.59
C ILE A 37 -18.09 -10.21 30.48
N PRO A 38 -19.06 -9.45 29.93
CA PRO A 38 -20.38 -9.98 29.61
C PRO A 38 -20.24 -11.29 28.82
N ASP A 39 -21.06 -12.29 29.12
CA ASP A 39 -21.13 -13.61 28.46
C ASP A 39 -19.95 -14.59 28.66
N VAL A 40 -18.76 -14.10 29.03
CA VAL A 40 -17.54 -14.94 29.11
C VAL A 40 -17.08 -15.17 30.56
N GLY A 41 -17.54 -14.35 31.50
CA GLY A 41 -17.18 -14.43 32.92
C GLY A 41 -15.87 -13.71 33.28
N THR A 42 -15.26 -14.07 34.41
CA THR A 42 -14.05 -13.41 34.92
C THR A 42 -12.79 -13.93 34.22
N LYS A 43 -12.24 -13.16 33.27
CA LYS A 43 -10.99 -13.49 32.58
C LYS A 43 -9.95 -12.37 32.68
N LYS A 44 -8.71 -12.70 32.36
CA LYS A 44 -7.62 -11.71 32.26
C LYS A 44 -7.68 -11.02 30.91
N VAL A 45 -7.62 -9.70 30.91
CA VAL A 45 -7.64 -8.83 29.73
C VAL A 45 -6.42 -7.92 29.70
N CYS A 46 -6.17 -7.30 28.54
CA CYS A 46 -5.13 -6.29 28.39
C CYS A 46 -5.55 -4.97 29.09
N GLY A 47 -4.57 -4.13 29.41
CA GLY A 47 -4.83 -2.87 30.13
C GLY A 47 -5.78 -1.91 29.41
N ARG A 48 -5.74 -1.90 28.07
CA ARG A 48 -6.65 -1.08 27.25
C ARG A 48 -8.12 -1.50 27.46
N CYS A 49 -8.41 -2.80 27.41
CA CYS A 49 -9.75 -3.34 27.63
C CYS A 49 -10.20 -3.15 29.08
N TYR A 50 -9.31 -3.37 30.04
CA TYR A 50 -9.62 -3.12 31.45
C TYR A 50 -10.06 -1.68 31.69
N ASN A 51 -9.33 -0.70 31.14
CA ASN A 51 -9.68 0.72 31.29
C ASN A 51 -11.00 1.06 30.59
N LYS A 52 -11.26 0.50 29.40
CA LYS A 52 -12.52 0.71 28.66
C LYS A 52 -13.72 0.17 29.45
N LEU A 53 -13.63 -1.07 29.93
CA LEU A 53 -14.68 -1.71 30.73
C LEU A 53 -14.88 -1.02 32.09
N ASN A 54 -13.79 -0.56 32.73
CA ASN A 54 -13.90 0.14 34.02
C ASN A 54 -14.48 1.56 33.88
N LYS A 55 -14.22 2.26 32.76
CA LYS A 55 -14.90 3.52 32.45
C LYS A 55 -16.41 3.31 32.29
N MET A 56 -16.83 2.25 31.60
CA MET A 56 -18.25 1.91 31.44
C MET A 56 -18.92 1.47 32.74
N LYS A 57 -18.18 0.88 33.69
CA LYS A 57 -18.71 0.57 35.04
C LYS A 57 -18.84 1.79 35.95
N ARG A 58 -18.08 2.85 35.71
CA ARG A 58 -18.18 4.11 36.47
C ARG A 58 -19.33 5.00 35.99
N SER A 59 -20.04 4.60 34.94
CA SER A 59 -21.18 5.33 34.38
C SER A 59 -22.56 4.71 34.73
N SER A 60 -22.70 3.92 35.81
CA SER A 60 -24.00 3.64 36.50
C SER A 60 -23.80 2.68 37.69
N PRO A 61 -24.59 2.67 38.80
CA PRO A 61 -26.03 3.00 38.90
C PRO A 61 -26.46 3.64 40.26
N GLU A 62 -26.55 4.96 40.36
CA GLU A 62 -27.19 5.62 41.53
C GLU A 62 -28.27 6.64 41.14
N ASP A 63 -28.30 7.10 39.88
CA ASP A 63 -29.47 7.79 39.30
C ASP A 63 -30.25 6.80 38.43
N ALA A 64 -30.77 5.76 39.07
CA ALA A 64 -31.84 4.95 38.50
C ALA A 64 -33.14 5.75 38.63
N LEU A 65 -33.63 6.28 37.50
CA LEU A 65 -35.04 6.30 37.09
C LEU A 65 -35.16 7.16 35.82
N ASN A 66 -35.12 6.48 34.67
CA ASN A 66 -35.80 6.77 33.40
C ASN A 66 -34.91 6.57 32.16
N GLU A 67 -35.52 5.93 31.16
CA GLU A 67 -35.08 5.65 29.79
C GLU A 67 -34.25 4.36 29.60
N ALA A 68 -34.93 3.21 29.55
CA ALA A 68 -35.52 2.56 28.35
C ALA A 68 -34.42 2.02 27.40
N SER A 69 -34.04 0.74 27.43
CA SER A 69 -34.79 -0.41 26.87
C SER A 69 -35.73 0.00 25.73
N MET A 70 -35.18 0.20 24.54
CA MET A 70 -35.95 0.29 23.30
C MET A 70 -36.22 -1.12 22.79
N SER A 71 -37.41 -1.64 23.07
CA SER A 71 -38.08 -2.60 22.20
C SER A 71 -39.03 -1.83 21.29
N ASP A 72 -38.81 -2.03 19.99
CA ASP A 72 -39.79 -2.07 18.89
C ASP A 72 -41.20 -1.51 19.15
N ALA A 73 -41.53 -0.37 18.52
CA ALA A 73 -42.76 -0.11 17.75
C ALA A 73 -43.05 1.40 17.57
N SER A 74 -43.39 1.76 16.33
CA SER A 74 -44.31 2.83 15.90
C SER A 74 -43.92 4.31 16.07
N LEU A 75 -43.66 4.91 14.90
CA LEU A 75 -44.12 6.23 14.42
C LEU A 75 -44.76 7.20 15.44
N GLU A 76 -43.98 8.18 15.91
CA GLU A 76 -44.52 9.50 16.28
C GLU A 76 -43.49 10.62 15.98
N PRO A 77 -43.88 11.76 15.37
CA PRO A 77 -42.94 12.83 15.06
C PRO A 77 -42.55 13.59 16.34
N LEU A 78 -41.25 13.65 16.64
CA LEU A 78 -40.71 14.41 17.76
C LEU A 78 -41.06 15.90 17.62
N ALA A 79 -41.65 16.48 18.68
CA ALA A 79 -42.00 17.89 18.72
C ALA A 79 -40.75 18.79 18.54
N PRO A 80 -40.87 19.93 17.84
CA PRO A 80 -39.75 20.84 17.64
C PRO A 80 -39.20 21.32 18.99
N ILE A 81 -37.93 20.99 19.26
CA ILE A 81 -37.21 21.48 20.43
C ILE A 81 -37.00 22.98 20.21
N ASP A 82 -37.64 23.80 21.05
CA ASP A 82 -37.42 25.25 21.04
C ASP A 82 -36.02 25.56 21.57
N ILE A 83 -35.09 25.67 20.63
CA ILE A 83 -33.65 25.88 20.82
C ILE A 83 -33.37 27.19 21.58
N THR A 84 -34.32 28.12 21.58
CA THR A 84 -34.18 29.44 22.19
C THR A 84 -34.08 29.37 23.72
N MET A 85 -34.95 28.60 24.39
CA MET A 85 -34.90 28.45 25.85
C MET A 85 -33.62 27.74 26.35
N LYS A 86 -33.03 26.86 25.53
CA LYS A 86 -31.76 26.20 25.86
C LYS A 86 -30.56 27.14 25.72
N LEU A 87 -30.60 28.09 24.79
CA LEU A 87 -29.54 29.09 24.62
C LEU A 87 -29.54 30.11 25.76
N ASP A 88 -30.71 30.60 26.16
CA ASP A 88 -30.84 31.53 27.29
C ASP A 88 -30.40 30.90 28.62
N SER A 89 -30.59 29.58 28.77
CA SER A 89 -30.13 28.85 29.96
C SER A 89 -28.61 28.66 30.03
N LEU A 90 -27.89 28.80 28.91
CA LEU A 90 -26.43 28.71 28.84
C LEU A 90 -25.74 30.09 29.01
N GLU A 91 -26.49 31.17 28.85
CA GLU A 91 -25.98 32.53 29.03
C GLU A 91 -25.97 32.87 30.52
N ASN A 92 -24.80 32.71 31.16
CA ASN A 92 -24.61 33.00 32.58
C ASN A 92 -24.42 34.53 32.77
N PRO A 93 -25.41 35.27 33.31
CA PRO A 93 -25.38 36.74 33.38
C PRO A 93 -24.41 37.28 34.44
N VAL A 94 -23.74 36.42 35.22
CA VAL A 94 -22.84 36.81 36.33
C VAL A 94 -21.36 36.79 35.92
N ARG A 95 -21.02 36.45 34.67
CA ARG A 95 -19.61 36.52 34.23
C ARG A 95 -19.21 38.00 34.08
N PRO A 96 -18.17 38.48 34.79
CA PRO A 96 -17.64 39.82 34.52
C PRO A 96 -17.22 39.89 33.04
N PRO A 97 -17.26 41.08 32.40
CA PRO A 97 -16.85 41.22 31.02
C PRO A 97 -15.47 40.57 30.87
N ILE A 98 -15.36 39.57 30.00
CA ILE A 98 -14.08 38.98 29.67
C ILE A 98 -13.29 40.11 29.02
N VAL A 99 -12.44 40.76 29.81
CA VAL A 99 -11.38 41.60 29.27
C VAL A 99 -10.48 40.62 28.54
N ILE A 100 -10.69 40.51 27.23
CA ILE A 100 -9.75 39.85 26.34
C ILE A 100 -8.53 40.77 26.36
N TYR A 101 -7.65 40.57 27.33
CA TYR A 101 -6.26 40.94 27.13
C TYR A 101 -5.87 40.18 25.86
N LYS A 102 -5.62 40.90 24.77
CA LYS A 102 -4.91 40.33 23.62
C LYS A 102 -3.61 39.78 24.18
N HIS A 103 -3.62 38.52 24.54
CA HIS A 103 -2.45 37.81 24.98
C HIS A 103 -1.44 38.02 23.86
N ALA A 104 -0.30 38.65 24.18
CA ALA A 104 0.78 38.85 23.25
C ALA A 104 1.00 37.55 22.47
N ASP A 105 1.18 37.65 21.14
CA ASP A 105 1.23 36.51 20.25
C ASP A 105 2.07 35.40 20.88
N HIS A 106 1.46 34.22 21.08
CA HIS A 106 2.09 33.08 21.76
C HIS A 106 3.49 32.79 21.19
N TRP A 107 3.66 33.01 19.88
CA TRP A 107 4.91 32.93 19.15
C TRP A 107 5.99 33.92 19.60
N ASP A 108 5.63 35.15 19.96
CA ASP A 108 6.56 36.17 20.45
C ASP A 108 7.00 35.87 21.89
N THR A 109 6.10 35.25 22.66
CA THR A 109 6.42 34.73 24.00
C THR A 109 7.39 33.56 23.93
N LEU A 110 7.21 32.66 22.94
CA LEU A 110 8.13 31.56 22.68
C LEU A 110 9.48 32.07 22.18
N LYS A 111 9.51 33.15 21.41
CA LYS A 111 10.74 33.76 20.87
C LYS A 111 11.60 34.42 21.95
N MET A 112 10.99 34.92 23.03
CA MET A 112 11.72 35.49 24.17
C MET A 112 12.46 34.40 24.96
N GLY A 113 13.79 34.47 24.98
CA GLY A 113 14.65 33.59 25.78
C GLY A 113 15.33 32.45 25.01
N LEU A 114 15.08 32.35 23.70
CA LEU A 114 15.74 31.39 22.81
C LEU A 114 17.04 31.94 22.22
N GLU A 115 17.97 31.05 21.89
CA GLU A 115 19.20 31.37 21.14
C GLU A 115 18.84 31.85 19.71
N PRO A 116 19.65 32.71 19.05
CA PRO A 116 19.37 33.22 17.70
C PRO A 116 19.06 32.15 16.64
N ALA A 117 19.61 30.94 16.74
CA ALA A 117 19.27 29.83 15.84
C ALA A 117 17.82 29.37 16.05
N ASP A 118 17.41 29.20 17.30
CA ASP A 118 16.07 28.76 17.66
C ASP A 118 15.00 29.82 17.37
N GLN A 119 15.34 31.10 17.50
CA GLN A 119 14.46 32.20 17.09
C GLN A 119 14.12 32.14 15.60
N GLN A 120 15.07 31.75 14.75
CA GLN A 120 14.84 31.58 13.31
C GLN A 120 13.95 30.36 13.03
N ILE A 121 14.08 29.29 13.83
CA ILE A 121 13.19 28.12 13.74
C ILE A 121 11.76 28.53 14.08
N VAL A 122 11.55 29.31 15.14
CA VAL A 122 10.22 29.84 15.52
C VAL A 122 9.62 30.68 14.39
N ASP A 123 10.41 31.55 13.76
CA ASP A 123 9.94 32.37 12.63
C ASP A 123 9.59 31.51 11.40
N ARG A 124 10.35 30.45 11.14
CA ARG A 124 10.08 29.50 10.04
C ARG A 124 8.82 28.69 10.31
N LEU A 125 8.60 28.26 11.55
CA LEU A 125 7.37 27.57 11.97
C LEU A 125 6.14 28.47 11.87
N ARG A 126 6.26 29.75 12.21
CA ARG A 126 5.19 30.75 12.03
C ARG A 126 4.80 30.84 10.55
N LYS A 127 5.79 30.97 9.64
CA LYS A 127 5.56 31.01 8.19
C LYS A 127 4.89 29.73 7.66
N LEU A 128 5.42 28.56 8.04
CA LEU A 128 4.84 27.27 7.61
C LEU A 128 3.40 27.10 8.07
N LYS A 129 3.06 27.51 9.29
CA LYS A 129 1.69 27.45 9.80
C LYS A 129 0.75 28.40 9.05
N ASP A 130 1.22 29.58 8.68
CA ASP A 130 0.43 30.52 7.89
C ASP A 130 0.28 30.05 6.43
N GLU A 131 1.24 29.29 5.90
CA GLU A 131 1.15 28.61 4.60
C GLU A 131 0.20 27.40 4.64
N GLU A 132 0.25 26.58 5.68
CA GLU A 132 -0.67 25.44 5.88
C GLU A 132 -2.13 25.92 6.02
N ARG A 133 -2.35 27.05 6.69
CA ARG A 133 -3.67 27.71 6.78
C ARG A 133 -4.17 28.28 5.45
N LYS A 134 -3.28 28.53 4.49
CA LYS A 134 -3.64 28.98 3.13
C LYS A 134 -3.99 27.81 2.21
N ILE A 135 -3.80 26.56 2.64
CA ILE A 135 -4.38 25.41 1.94
C ILE A 135 -5.89 25.54 2.11
N THR A 136 -6.55 26.05 1.08
CA THR A 136 -8.00 26.16 1.04
C THR A 136 -8.57 24.75 1.18
N VAL A 137 -9.28 24.51 2.28
CA VAL A 137 -10.03 23.27 2.47
C VAL A 137 -10.97 23.13 1.27
N PRO A 138 -10.93 21.99 0.54
CA PRO A 138 -11.80 21.77 -0.61
C PRO A 138 -13.25 22.03 -0.24
N THR A 139 -13.98 22.70 -1.14
CA THR A 139 -15.40 23.01 -0.93
C THR A 139 -16.20 21.71 -0.86
N ILE A 140 -17.31 21.68 -0.13
CA ILE A 140 -18.16 20.48 0.02
C ILE A 140 -18.54 19.88 -1.33
N ASP A 141 -18.79 20.71 -2.34
CA ASP A 141 -19.12 20.29 -3.71
C ASP A 141 -17.95 19.60 -4.41
N GLU A 142 -16.72 20.09 -4.20
CA GLU A 142 -15.50 19.47 -4.75
C GLU A 142 -15.23 18.11 -4.08
N ILE A 143 -15.48 18.01 -2.78
CA ILE A 143 -15.40 16.75 -2.03
C ILE A 143 -16.43 15.76 -2.57
N ALA A 144 -17.67 16.20 -2.79
CA ALA A 144 -18.74 15.37 -3.36
C ALA A 144 -18.38 14.87 -4.76
N GLN A 145 -17.84 15.73 -5.61
CA GLN A 145 -17.40 15.36 -6.95
C GLN A 145 -16.26 14.33 -6.93
N ARG A 146 -15.26 14.53 -6.07
CA ARG A 146 -14.17 13.56 -5.88
C ARG A 146 -14.69 12.21 -5.38
N LEU A 147 -15.66 12.22 -4.46
CA LEU A 147 -16.29 11.00 -3.95
C LEU A 147 -17.12 10.27 -5.02
N ALA A 148 -17.76 11.00 -5.93
CA ALA A 148 -18.49 10.40 -7.05
C ALA A 148 -17.54 9.68 -8.01
N LEU A 149 -16.45 10.35 -8.41
CA LEU A 149 -15.41 9.75 -9.26
C LEU A 149 -14.77 8.52 -8.63
N LEU A 150 -14.48 8.56 -7.32
CA LEU A 150 -13.92 7.41 -6.59
C LEU A 150 -14.90 6.24 -6.44
N LYS A 151 -16.19 6.47 -6.65
CA LYS A 151 -17.25 5.45 -6.60
C LYS A 151 -17.69 5.01 -8.00
N ASP A 152 -16.98 5.43 -9.04
CA ASP A 152 -17.37 5.24 -10.45
C ASP A 152 -18.80 5.74 -10.75
N GLN A 153 -19.25 6.76 -10.02
CA GLN A 153 -20.54 7.42 -10.19
C GLN A 153 -20.35 8.73 -10.95
N ASP A 154 -21.24 8.99 -11.93
CA ASP A 154 -21.22 10.25 -12.68
C ASP A 154 -21.65 11.42 -11.77
N PRO A 155 -20.82 12.47 -11.58
CA PRO A 155 -21.13 13.61 -10.72
C PRO A 155 -22.33 14.45 -11.19
N GLN A 156 -22.80 14.29 -12.43
CA GLN A 156 -23.98 14.98 -12.97
C GLN A 156 -25.23 14.09 -13.01
N ALA A 157 -25.08 12.78 -12.82
CA ALA A 157 -26.21 11.86 -12.72
C ALA A 157 -26.86 12.02 -11.34
N SER A 158 -27.94 12.81 -11.30
CA SER A 158 -28.76 13.00 -10.10
C SER A 158 -29.20 11.65 -9.52
N GLY A 159 -28.52 11.19 -8.47
CA GLY A 159 -29.00 10.25 -7.45
C GLY A 159 -29.43 8.84 -7.86
N SER A 160 -29.35 8.43 -9.13
CA SER A 160 -30.05 7.23 -9.60
C SER A 160 -29.36 5.89 -9.27
N ASN A 161 -28.10 5.88 -8.83
CA ASN A 161 -27.35 4.64 -8.56
C ASN A 161 -26.65 4.64 -7.19
N VAL A 162 -27.33 5.10 -6.15
CA VAL A 162 -26.85 4.85 -4.78
C VAL A 162 -27.24 3.40 -4.43
N ILE A 163 -26.34 2.45 -4.71
CA ILE A 163 -26.48 1.08 -4.22
C ILE A 163 -26.55 1.14 -2.70
N ASN A 164 -27.72 0.84 -2.14
CA ASN A 164 -27.92 0.82 -0.70
C ASN A 164 -27.31 -0.47 -0.15
N ILE A 165 -26.05 -0.40 0.29
CA ILE A 165 -25.27 -1.52 0.84
C ILE A 165 -25.96 -2.15 2.08
N HIS A 166 -26.94 -1.47 2.69
CA HIS A 166 -27.69 -1.95 3.85
C HIS A 166 -29.07 -2.55 3.50
N GLN A 167 -29.45 -2.62 2.21
CA GLN A 167 -30.64 -3.39 1.85
C GLN A 167 -30.37 -4.89 2.03
N VAL A 168 -31.21 -5.53 2.84
CA VAL A 168 -31.19 -6.98 2.99
C VAL A 168 -31.63 -7.59 1.66
N ASP A 169 -30.76 -8.39 1.04
CA ASP A 169 -31.04 -9.07 -0.22
C ASP A 169 -32.14 -10.12 -0.02
N THR A 170 -33.35 -9.80 -0.48
CA THR A 170 -34.53 -10.65 -0.41
C THR A 170 -34.61 -11.69 -1.53
N ARG A 171 -33.64 -11.71 -2.47
CA ARG A 171 -33.62 -12.70 -3.55
C ARG A 171 -33.35 -14.09 -3.01
N THR A 172 -33.87 -15.08 -3.71
CA THR A 172 -33.61 -16.50 -3.43
C THR A 172 -32.15 -16.85 -3.70
N ASP A 173 -31.63 -17.90 -3.06
CA ASP A 173 -30.24 -18.31 -3.27
C ASP A 173 -29.96 -18.73 -4.72
N GLN A 174 -30.98 -19.23 -5.42
CA GLN A 174 -30.89 -19.55 -6.85
C GLN A 174 -30.71 -18.30 -7.71
N GLU A 175 -31.52 -17.27 -7.49
CA GLU A 175 -31.41 -16.00 -8.22
C GLU A 175 -30.05 -15.33 -7.99
N LYS A 176 -29.50 -15.44 -6.76
CA LYS A 176 -28.16 -14.92 -6.45
C LYS A 176 -27.07 -15.68 -7.21
N ALA A 177 -27.19 -17.00 -7.32
CA ALA A 177 -26.26 -17.82 -8.08
C ALA A 177 -26.32 -17.50 -9.58
N ASP A 178 -27.53 -17.35 -10.13
CA ASP A 178 -27.72 -17.04 -11.54
C ASP A 178 -27.21 -15.63 -11.90
N ASP A 179 -27.41 -14.65 -11.03
CA ASP A 179 -26.88 -13.28 -11.16
C ASP A 179 -25.34 -13.26 -11.17
N LEU A 180 -24.71 -13.99 -10.23
CA LEU A 180 -23.26 -14.14 -10.18
C LEU A 180 -22.71 -14.84 -11.44
N ILE A 181 -23.37 -15.90 -11.92
CA ILE A 181 -22.99 -16.59 -13.16
C ILE A 181 -23.11 -15.64 -14.35
N GLN A 182 -24.14 -14.80 -14.39
CA GLN A 182 -24.35 -13.85 -15.46
C GLN A 182 -23.25 -12.76 -15.50
N GLU A 183 -22.81 -12.28 -14.34
CA GLU A 183 -21.67 -11.36 -14.20
C GLU A 183 -20.39 -11.98 -14.80
N TYR A 184 -20.01 -13.19 -14.37
CA TYR A 184 -18.86 -13.91 -14.93
C TYR A 184 -18.99 -14.13 -16.44
N MET A 185 -20.18 -14.46 -16.93
CA MET A 185 -20.43 -14.64 -18.36
C MET A 185 -20.34 -13.33 -19.14
N ALA A 186 -20.64 -12.19 -18.53
CA ALA A 186 -20.51 -10.88 -19.17
C ALA A 186 -19.03 -10.47 -19.30
N GLU A 187 -18.21 -10.73 -18.28
CA GLU A 187 -16.76 -10.47 -18.34
C GLU A 187 -16.05 -11.33 -19.39
N MET A 188 -16.49 -12.58 -19.56
CA MET A 188 -15.94 -13.51 -20.56
C MET A 188 -16.36 -13.20 -22.00
N LYS A 189 -17.38 -12.35 -22.21
CA LYS A 189 -17.80 -11.92 -23.55
C LYS A 189 -16.84 -10.86 -24.08
N LEU A 190 -15.72 -11.33 -24.62
CA LEU A 190 -14.87 -10.50 -25.45
C LEU A 190 -15.62 -10.17 -26.76
N PRO A 191 -15.61 -8.90 -27.22
CA PRO A 191 -16.17 -8.56 -28.51
C PRO A 191 -15.51 -9.39 -29.61
N SER A 192 -16.25 -9.67 -30.68
CA SER A 192 -15.69 -10.42 -31.81
C SER A 192 -14.44 -9.69 -32.32
N THR A 193 -13.42 -10.42 -32.75
CA THR A 193 -12.23 -9.83 -33.36
C THR A 193 -12.60 -8.82 -34.45
N SER A 194 -13.67 -9.08 -35.22
CA SER A 194 -14.21 -8.15 -36.22
C SER A 194 -14.73 -6.82 -35.66
N GLU A 195 -15.35 -6.82 -34.48
CA GLU A 195 -15.83 -5.60 -33.81
C GLU A 195 -14.64 -4.81 -33.25
N LEU A 196 -13.67 -5.53 -32.68
CA LEU A 196 -12.43 -4.97 -32.16
C LEU A 196 -11.60 -4.32 -33.28
N TYR A 197 -11.52 -4.93 -34.46
CA TYR A 197 -10.90 -4.34 -35.66
C TYR A 197 -11.63 -3.06 -36.12
N LYS A 198 -12.96 -3.02 -36.08
CA LYS A 198 -13.73 -1.83 -36.47
C LYS A 198 -13.53 -0.67 -35.51
N GLU A 199 -13.43 -0.94 -34.21
CA GLU A 199 -13.17 0.06 -33.17
C GLU A 199 -11.74 0.63 -33.28
N ILE A 200 -10.75 -0.23 -33.51
CA ILE A 200 -9.37 0.21 -33.78
C ILE A 200 -9.31 1.05 -35.08
N HIS A 201 -9.97 0.62 -36.15
CA HIS A 201 -9.96 1.40 -37.40
C HIS A 201 -10.66 2.76 -37.28
N THR A 202 -11.74 2.85 -36.50
CA THR A 202 -12.45 4.12 -36.28
C THR A 202 -11.65 5.07 -35.39
N THR A 203 -11.00 4.55 -34.34
CA THR A 203 -10.13 5.35 -33.47
C THR A 203 -8.89 5.86 -34.21
N LEU A 204 -8.22 5.02 -35.01
CA LEU A 204 -7.07 5.43 -35.83
C LEU A 204 -7.44 6.51 -36.86
N LYS A 205 -8.61 6.39 -37.50
CA LYS A 205 -9.13 7.38 -38.44
C LYS A 205 -9.47 8.71 -37.75
N SER A 206 -9.99 8.66 -36.52
CA SER A 206 -10.30 9.84 -35.72
C SER A 206 -9.05 10.56 -35.21
N LEU A 207 -7.95 9.84 -34.99
CA LEU A 207 -6.69 10.38 -34.49
C LEU A 207 -5.80 10.97 -35.59
N GLN A 208 -6.29 11.14 -36.83
CA GLN A 208 -5.51 11.64 -37.97
C GLN A 208 -4.15 10.94 -38.09
N TYR A 209 -4.12 9.61 -37.87
CA TYR A 209 -2.87 8.85 -37.94
C TYR A 209 -2.21 8.97 -39.33
N ASP A 210 -3.01 9.14 -40.37
CA ASP A 210 -2.57 9.43 -41.75
C ASP A 210 -1.73 10.72 -41.85
N GLU A 211 -1.99 11.72 -41.00
CA GLU A 211 -1.25 12.99 -41.00
C GLU A 211 0.08 12.91 -40.23
N LEU A 212 0.21 11.95 -39.30
CA LEU A 212 1.47 11.63 -38.63
C LEU A 212 2.36 10.76 -39.52
N VAL A 213 1.81 9.73 -40.16
CA VAL A 213 2.57 8.85 -41.07
C VAL A 213 3.13 9.62 -42.27
N ASN A 214 2.34 10.51 -42.88
CA ASN A 214 2.84 11.37 -43.96
C ASN A 214 3.94 12.34 -43.51
N ARG A 215 3.98 12.70 -42.21
CA ARG A 215 5.01 13.56 -41.64
C ARG A 215 6.32 12.81 -41.38
N TYR A 216 6.23 11.53 -40.99
CA TYR A 216 7.39 10.66 -40.81
C TYR A 216 8.00 10.20 -42.13
N SER A 217 7.19 9.96 -43.17
CA SER A 217 7.69 9.61 -44.52
C SER A 217 8.40 10.76 -45.25
N ALA A 218 8.25 12.00 -44.80
CA ALA A 218 8.94 13.17 -45.37
C ALA A 218 10.32 13.43 -44.73
N MET A 219 10.78 12.57 -43.82
CA MET A 219 12.05 12.71 -43.11
C MET A 219 13.05 11.69 -43.68
N GLU A 220 13.87 12.13 -44.64
CA GLU A 220 14.92 11.31 -45.26
C GLU A 220 15.96 10.88 -44.21
N ILE A 221 16.04 9.57 -43.92
CA ILE A 221 17.16 8.94 -43.24
C ILE A 221 17.88 8.10 -44.29
N GLU A 222 19.14 8.44 -44.57
CA GLU A 222 20.00 7.70 -45.50
C GLU A 222 20.28 6.29 -44.97
N THR A 223 19.69 5.27 -45.60
CA THR A 223 20.08 3.86 -45.44
C THR A 223 20.91 3.40 -46.64
N PRO A 224 22.09 2.75 -46.45
CA PRO A 224 22.91 2.19 -47.52
C PRO A 224 22.24 0.99 -48.22
N PRO A 225 22.71 0.60 -49.44
CA PRO A 225 21.89 -0.07 -50.42
C PRO A 225 21.79 -1.60 -50.25
N ASN A 226 20.61 -2.10 -50.57
CA ASN A 226 20.32 -3.26 -51.44
C ASN A 226 21.21 -4.51 -51.28
N MET A 227 20.66 -5.56 -50.66
CA MET A 227 20.97 -6.95 -51.03
C MET A 227 19.64 -7.60 -51.40
N GLU A 228 19.66 -8.22 -52.57
CA GLU A 228 18.54 -8.60 -53.42
C GLU A 228 17.71 -9.75 -52.83
N ASP A 229 16.41 -9.71 -53.12
CA ASP A 229 15.46 -10.81 -52.92
C ASP A 229 15.87 -12.03 -53.78
N GLU A 230 16.01 -13.20 -53.16
CA GLU A 230 15.91 -14.49 -53.86
C GLU A 230 14.80 -15.32 -53.21
N ASP A 231 14.00 -15.86 -54.11
CA ASP A 231 12.67 -16.47 -53.95
C ASP A 231 12.73 -17.93 -53.49
N GLU A 232 11.59 -18.38 -52.95
CA GLU A 232 11.05 -19.75 -52.87
C GLU A 232 11.89 -20.86 -52.19
N ASN A 233 11.30 -21.51 -51.18
CA ASN A 233 11.00 -22.96 -51.18
C ASN A 233 10.12 -23.33 -49.96
N GLU A 234 8.98 -23.96 -50.26
CA GLU A 234 8.21 -24.80 -49.34
C GLU A 234 9.00 -26.09 -49.04
N ASP A 235 8.94 -26.59 -47.81
CA ASP A 235 8.65 -28.00 -47.46
C ASP A 235 9.06 -28.34 -46.00
N GLU A 236 8.06 -28.83 -45.28
CA GLU A 236 8.02 -29.90 -44.26
C GLU A 236 9.35 -30.32 -43.56
N ASP A 237 9.43 -30.16 -42.23
CA ASP A 237 9.29 -31.27 -41.26
C ASP A 237 9.74 -30.89 -39.84
N GLU A 238 9.17 -31.66 -38.91
CA GLU A 238 9.27 -31.71 -37.45
C GLU A 238 10.66 -31.44 -36.86
N ASP A 239 10.70 -30.73 -35.72
CA ASP A 239 11.43 -31.21 -34.54
C ASP A 239 10.95 -30.47 -33.27
N GLU A 240 10.48 -31.27 -32.32
CA GLU A 240 10.25 -30.91 -30.93
C GLU A 240 11.57 -30.49 -30.30
N ASP A 241 11.63 -29.33 -29.64
CA ASP A 241 12.31 -29.19 -28.36
C ASP A 241 11.82 -27.91 -27.66
N LYS A 242 10.96 -28.13 -26.67
CA LYS A 242 10.64 -27.15 -25.63
C LYS A 242 11.84 -27.07 -24.69
N ASP A 243 12.70 -26.08 -24.89
CA ASP A 243 13.62 -25.67 -23.84
C ASP A 243 12.94 -24.62 -22.94
N GLU A 244 12.73 -25.04 -21.70
CA GLU A 244 11.90 -24.48 -20.64
C GLU A 244 12.74 -23.57 -19.72
N ASP A 245 13.72 -22.84 -20.28
CA ASP A 245 14.90 -22.39 -19.53
C ASP A 245 15.22 -20.89 -19.70
N GLU A 246 14.22 -20.00 -19.76
CA GLU A 246 14.45 -18.54 -19.69
C GLU A 246 13.78 -17.90 -18.49
N TYR A 247 13.99 -18.48 -17.30
CA TYR A 247 13.94 -17.68 -16.08
C TYR A 247 15.28 -16.93 -15.99
N GLU A 248 15.35 -15.83 -16.73
CA GLU A 248 16.37 -14.80 -16.58
C GLU A 248 16.64 -14.63 -15.08
N SER A 249 17.82 -15.04 -14.63
CA SER A 249 18.20 -15.05 -13.23
C SER A 249 18.22 -13.59 -12.76
N ARG A 250 17.06 -13.12 -12.30
CA ARG A 250 16.87 -11.75 -11.84
C ARG A 250 17.83 -11.55 -10.69
N ASN A 251 18.91 -10.83 -10.97
CA ASN A 251 19.91 -10.44 -9.99
C ASN A 251 19.28 -9.37 -9.09
N GLU A 252 18.34 -9.77 -8.25
CA GLU A 252 17.54 -8.90 -7.40
C GLU A 252 17.62 -9.33 -5.94
N CYS A 253 17.41 -8.38 -5.04
CA CYS A 253 17.30 -8.69 -3.63
C CYS A 253 16.01 -9.49 -3.39
N LEU A 254 16.10 -10.65 -2.73
CA LEU A 254 14.96 -11.51 -2.43
C LEU A 254 13.91 -10.90 -1.48
N ILE A 255 14.24 -9.77 -0.84
CA ILE A 255 13.36 -9.12 0.14
C ILE A 255 12.67 -7.89 -0.46
N CYS A 256 13.39 -7.05 -1.19
CA CYS A 256 12.85 -5.80 -1.75
C CYS A 256 12.73 -5.80 -3.28
N SER A 257 13.12 -6.89 -3.96
CA SER A 257 13.10 -7.05 -5.41
C SER A 257 13.85 -5.95 -6.18
N GLN A 258 14.75 -5.23 -5.51
CA GLN A 258 15.60 -4.24 -6.16
C GLN A 258 16.74 -4.94 -6.88
N THR A 259 16.98 -4.55 -8.13
CA THR A 259 17.97 -5.18 -9.01
C THR A 259 19.39 -4.70 -8.69
N ALA A 260 20.38 -5.51 -9.08
CA ALA A 260 21.81 -5.21 -8.92
C ALA A 260 22.27 -3.95 -9.65
N ASP A 261 21.48 -3.45 -10.60
CA ASP A 261 21.79 -2.26 -11.39
C ASP A 261 21.53 -0.97 -10.58
N GLU A 262 20.75 -1.06 -9.48
CA GLU A 262 20.39 0.08 -8.63
C GLU A 262 21.09 0.06 -7.25
N LEU A 263 21.58 -1.09 -6.76
CA LEU A 263 22.16 -1.25 -5.42
C LEU A 263 23.26 -2.31 -5.34
N ASP A 264 24.20 -2.13 -4.39
CA ASP A 264 25.17 -3.17 -4.02
C ASP A 264 24.43 -4.38 -3.41
N LEU A 265 24.43 -5.49 -4.15
CA LEU A 265 23.93 -6.79 -3.67
C LEU A 265 25.06 -7.60 -3.01
N TYR A 266 24.66 -8.40 -2.03
CA TYR A 266 25.50 -9.34 -1.30
C TYR A 266 24.90 -10.73 -1.42
N ARG A 267 25.76 -11.70 -1.72
CA ARG A 267 25.47 -13.12 -1.67
C ARG A 267 25.72 -13.65 -0.27
N CYS A 268 24.72 -14.31 0.32
CA CYS A 268 24.86 -14.96 1.62
C CYS A 268 25.35 -16.40 1.46
N THR A 269 26.48 -16.77 2.06
CA THR A 269 26.98 -18.16 2.03
C THR A 269 26.23 -19.11 2.96
N GLY A 270 25.50 -18.57 3.94
CA GLY A 270 24.69 -19.36 4.88
C GLY A 270 23.31 -19.70 4.32
N CYS A 271 22.76 -18.83 3.46
CA CYS A 271 21.45 -18.97 2.83
C CYS A 271 21.59 -19.46 1.38
N LYS A 272 22.34 -20.53 1.14
CA LYS A 272 22.43 -21.20 -0.18
C LYS A 272 22.75 -20.28 -1.39
N GLY A 273 23.41 -19.14 -1.16
CA GLY A 273 23.78 -18.21 -2.24
C GLY A 273 22.70 -17.17 -2.59
N ASP A 274 21.70 -16.98 -1.75
CA ASP A 274 20.68 -15.94 -1.86
C ASP A 274 21.26 -14.50 -1.93
N LEU A 275 20.62 -13.61 -2.71
CA LEU A 275 21.02 -12.21 -2.90
C LEU A 275 20.21 -11.23 -2.04
N TYR A 276 20.90 -10.31 -1.39
CA TYR A 276 20.33 -9.29 -0.51
C TYR A 276 21.01 -7.94 -0.72
N CYS A 277 20.29 -6.82 -0.65
CA CYS A 277 20.94 -5.51 -0.52
C CYS A 277 21.54 -5.34 0.89
N SER A 278 22.46 -4.40 1.08
CA SER A 278 23.10 -4.14 2.40
C SER A 278 22.07 -4.02 3.54
N THR A 279 21.00 -3.25 3.34
CA THR A 279 19.98 -3.02 4.36
C THR A 279 19.17 -4.28 4.68
N CYS A 280 18.77 -5.03 3.67
CA CYS A 280 18.05 -6.29 3.88
C CYS A 280 18.95 -7.36 4.48
N PHE A 281 20.23 -7.41 4.11
CA PHE A 281 21.18 -8.36 4.70
C PHE A 281 21.32 -8.10 6.21
N GLU A 282 21.56 -6.85 6.62
CA GLU A 282 21.74 -6.51 8.03
C GLU A 282 20.45 -6.66 8.86
N SER A 283 19.28 -6.42 8.25
CA SER A 283 17.99 -6.51 8.94
C SER A 283 17.55 -7.96 9.21
N PHE A 284 17.99 -8.90 8.38
CA PHE A 284 17.60 -10.31 8.46
C PHE A 284 18.75 -11.22 8.94
N HIS A 285 19.98 -10.72 8.98
CA HIS A 285 21.15 -11.41 9.52
C HIS A 285 21.72 -10.65 10.72
N ASP A 286 21.02 -10.74 11.85
CA ASP A 286 21.44 -10.18 13.13
C ASP A 286 22.83 -10.71 13.54
N ASN A 287 23.60 -9.86 14.25
CA ASN A 287 24.97 -10.11 14.71
C ASN A 287 25.20 -11.44 15.46
N PHE A 288 24.15 -12.10 15.94
CA PHE A 288 24.21 -13.39 16.62
C PHE A 288 24.36 -14.58 15.66
N GLU A 289 23.98 -14.44 14.38
CA GLU A 289 24.06 -15.48 13.34
C GLU A 289 25.13 -15.23 12.26
N MET A 290 25.77 -14.06 12.29
CA MET A 290 26.87 -13.66 11.38
C MET A 290 28.09 -14.60 11.39
N GLY A 291 28.22 -15.47 12.41
CA GLY A 291 29.25 -16.49 12.45
C GLY A 291 29.07 -17.61 11.39
N LYS A 292 27.85 -17.81 10.88
CA LYS A 292 27.54 -18.84 9.86
C LYS A 292 27.12 -18.23 8.52
N HIS A 293 26.65 -16.99 8.52
CA HIS A 293 26.11 -16.30 7.35
C HIS A 293 27.05 -15.16 6.96
N LYS A 294 27.90 -15.40 5.95
CA LYS A 294 28.88 -14.42 5.47
C LYS A 294 28.36 -13.73 4.21
N ALA A 295 28.39 -12.40 4.22
CA ALA A 295 28.13 -11.57 3.05
C ALA A 295 29.35 -11.57 2.12
N ILE A 296 29.15 -11.89 0.84
CA ILE A 296 30.13 -11.72 -0.23
C ILE A 296 29.52 -10.76 -1.24
N ARG A 297 30.24 -9.68 -1.58
CA ARG A 297 29.76 -8.71 -2.58
C ARG A 297 29.47 -9.43 -3.91
N PHE A 298 28.28 -9.23 -4.44
CA PHE A 298 27.88 -9.75 -5.73
C PHE A 298 28.38 -8.81 -6.83
N VAL A 299 29.00 -9.37 -7.87
CA VAL A 299 29.42 -8.64 -9.07
C VAL A 299 28.70 -9.29 -10.25
N LYS A 300 27.90 -8.49 -10.97
CA LYS A 300 27.21 -8.93 -12.19
C LYS A 300 28.27 -9.33 -13.21
N GLN A 301 28.20 -10.55 -13.73
CA GLN A 301 28.98 -10.93 -14.89
C GLN A 301 28.16 -10.58 -16.12
N ASP A 302 28.51 -9.47 -16.78
CA ASP A 302 27.90 -9.14 -18.06
C ASP A 302 28.25 -10.23 -19.08
N GLU A 303 27.35 -10.54 -20.01
CA GLU A 303 27.58 -11.59 -21.01
C GLU A 303 28.84 -11.35 -21.87
N LYS A 304 29.23 -10.07 -22.03
CA LYS A 304 30.52 -9.67 -22.63
C LYS A 304 31.72 -10.22 -21.86
N ASP A 305 31.65 -10.29 -20.55
CA ASP A 305 32.73 -10.77 -19.68
C ASP A 305 32.83 -12.31 -19.67
N LYS A 306 31.71 -13.02 -19.87
CA LYS A 306 31.72 -14.48 -20.07
C LYS A 306 32.44 -14.84 -21.37
N LEU A 307 32.17 -14.11 -22.46
CA LEU A 307 32.87 -14.28 -23.74
C LEU A 307 34.36 -13.93 -23.62
N SER A 308 34.70 -12.89 -22.84
CA SER A 308 36.08 -12.49 -22.54
C SER A 308 36.83 -13.53 -21.70
N SER A 309 36.20 -14.08 -20.65
CA SER A 309 36.75 -15.13 -19.78
C SER A 309 36.96 -16.45 -20.53
N ALA A 310 36.00 -16.84 -21.38
CA ALA A 310 36.12 -18.03 -22.24
C ALA A 310 37.27 -17.86 -23.25
N LYS A 311 37.39 -16.69 -23.88
CA LYS A 311 38.51 -16.35 -24.77
C LYS A 311 39.86 -16.38 -24.03
N MET A 312 39.94 -15.83 -22.81
CA MET A 312 41.17 -15.82 -22.02
C MET A 312 41.57 -17.23 -21.52
N ASN A 313 40.61 -18.08 -21.17
CA ASN A 313 40.89 -19.49 -20.82
C ASN A 313 41.33 -20.31 -22.04
N LEU A 314 40.78 -20.04 -23.23
CA LEU A 314 41.23 -20.66 -24.48
C LEU A 314 42.66 -20.25 -24.82
N ILE A 315 43.00 -18.96 -24.71
CA ILE A 315 44.37 -18.45 -24.90
C ILE A 315 45.33 -19.11 -23.91
N ARG A 316 44.96 -19.20 -22.63
CA ARG A 316 45.81 -19.85 -21.62
C ARG A 316 46.04 -21.34 -21.92
N LYS A 317 45.01 -22.06 -22.37
CA LYS A 317 45.16 -23.46 -22.81
C LYS A 317 46.14 -23.58 -23.97
N LEU A 318 45.99 -22.75 -25.01
CA LEU A 318 46.86 -22.75 -26.20
C LEU A 318 48.33 -22.49 -25.82
N LEU A 319 48.60 -21.51 -24.97
CA LEU A 319 49.96 -21.20 -24.49
C LEU A 319 50.58 -22.33 -23.66
N THR A 320 49.77 -23.10 -22.91
CA THR A 320 50.28 -24.25 -22.14
C THR A 320 50.49 -25.51 -22.97
N SER A 321 49.74 -25.70 -24.06
CA SER A 321 49.89 -26.85 -24.96
C SER A 321 51.11 -26.75 -25.89
N ASP A 322 51.60 -25.55 -26.18
CA ASP A 322 52.83 -25.37 -26.97
C ASP A 322 54.12 -25.62 -26.17
N SER A 323 54.06 -25.63 -24.83
CA SER A 323 55.21 -25.99 -23.99
C SER A 323 55.45 -27.50 -23.86
N GLN A 324 54.47 -28.35 -24.24
CA GLN A 324 54.61 -29.81 -24.16
C GLN A 324 55.08 -30.47 -25.46
N LYS A 325 55.25 -29.72 -26.55
CA LYS A 325 55.67 -30.25 -27.86
C LYS A 325 57.16 -30.04 -28.19
N ASN A 326 57.97 -29.51 -27.27
CA ASN A 326 59.40 -29.24 -27.53
C ASN A 326 60.38 -29.95 -26.57
N THR A 327 59.96 -31.06 -25.96
CA THR A 327 60.88 -32.02 -25.33
C THR A 327 60.60 -33.42 -25.86
N HIS A 328 61.10 -33.70 -27.07
CA HIS A 328 61.57 -35.04 -27.44
C HIS A 328 62.61 -34.99 -28.55
#